data_AF-A0A6A7M2T9-F1
#
_entry.id   AF-A0A6A7M2T9-F1
#
_cell.length_a   1.000
_cell.length_b   1.000
_cell.length_c   1.000
_cell.angle_alpha   90.00
_cell.angle_beta   90.00
_cell.angle_gamma   90.00
#
_symmetry.space_group_name_H-M   'P 1'
#
loop_
_entity.id
_entity.type
_entity.pdbx_description
1 polymer ?
#
loop_
_entity_poly.entity_id
_entity_poly.type
_entity_poly.pdbx_seq_one_letter_code
_entity_poly.pdbx_strand_id
1 'polypeptide(L)'
;MPEGGPLEGNDDSHRWGPKMNFLQPRLETVNVDGELRPYQVHDVARLKAELMQTAARVMYVAPTGAGKTTVAKAVTKDAVAEGKRGLILVHRRELLGQMNKRLHAGGIDAGIIAAGFPARPGERVQIASVQTLDARAMRSRQMTLPPADLVVVDEAHHATADSWRRIIAAYPDAALLGLSATPCRKSGTGLGDVFKVLVLAPQIPQLIADKYLVGTKVYGPPAGIDLSGVHTRGGDYVESELAARVDRPEHVGDAAAEWFKHNPNRLRTIVFATNIAHMVHLRDAFRAQGVLAEGIDGSTPVEERDRILSDLEKGIVEVVVNVGVLTEGFDCPAVGCIVLARPTKSFGLYRQMVGRGLRPAHDKAHCIICDHVGATTMHGFAEEDVAWTLDTKTRAESKAKAAARALLLPREMANCPDCSALHWKGRPCQACGWRPQPKAKPVEVIDADLEEMRRDGSRVKHETDPITFYRQLLWIARERGYSPGWAWHKVNEKFGRRVSTPRNCVPVEPAPEVRSWVKSRTIAWAKSQRPRPEGPPT
;
A
#
# COMPACT_ATOMS: atom_id res chain seq x y z
N MET A 1 19.20 0.84 -63.80
CA MET A 1 20.58 0.41 -64.13
C MET A 1 21.33 1.65 -64.61
N PRO A 2 22.59 1.89 -64.21
CA PRO A 2 23.65 0.91 -63.88
C PRO A 2 24.01 0.88 -62.38
N GLU A 3 24.33 -0.27 -61.78
CA GLU A 3 25.69 -0.89 -61.61
C GLU A 3 26.57 -0.09 -60.61
N GLY A 4 27.25 -0.60 -59.58
CA GLY A 4 27.59 -1.96 -59.15
C GLY A 4 29.04 -1.97 -58.61
N GLY A 5 29.23 -1.89 -57.28
CA GLY A 5 30.49 -2.20 -56.54
C GLY A 5 31.70 -1.25 -56.71
N PRO A 6 32.77 -1.30 -55.86
CA PRO A 6 33.13 -2.37 -54.92
C PRO A 6 33.43 -1.92 -53.46
N LEU A 7 33.59 -2.93 -52.59
CA LEU A 7 34.02 -2.88 -51.20
C LEU A 7 35.55 -3.04 -51.12
N GLU A 8 36.26 -2.10 -50.49
CA GLU A 8 37.55 -2.23 -49.77
C GLU A 8 37.57 -1.05 -48.78
N GLY A 9 37.87 -1.10 -47.48
CA GLY A 9 38.71 -2.00 -46.71
C GLY A 9 39.93 -1.22 -46.19
N ASN A 10 39.80 -0.40 -45.14
CA ASN A 10 40.76 -0.38 -44.02
C ASN A 10 40.43 0.57 -42.87
N ASP A 11 40.75 0.04 -41.69
CA ASP A 11 41.06 0.62 -40.39
C ASP A 11 41.59 2.07 -40.42
N ASP A 12 40.99 2.96 -39.61
CA ASP A 12 41.78 3.67 -38.60
C ASP A 12 40.93 4.45 -37.58
N SER A 13 41.12 4.02 -36.34
CA SER A 13 41.25 4.80 -35.11
C SER A 13 40.99 6.33 -35.13
N HIS A 14 40.20 6.77 -34.13
CA HIS A 14 40.14 8.11 -33.52
C HIS A 14 39.34 9.22 -34.22
N ARG A 15 38.09 9.44 -33.74
CA ARG A 15 37.62 10.77 -33.30
C ARG A 15 36.37 10.65 -32.45
N TRP A 16 36.50 11.03 -31.18
CA TRP A 16 35.41 11.20 -30.23
C TRP A 16 34.49 12.34 -30.69
N GLY A 17 33.33 12.00 -31.27
CA GLY A 17 32.18 12.89 -31.38
C GLY A 17 31.29 12.79 -30.14
N PRO A 18 30.58 13.86 -29.73
CA PRO A 18 29.80 13.85 -28.51
C PRO A 18 28.67 12.82 -28.62
N LYS A 19 28.60 11.93 -27.62
CA LYS A 19 27.53 10.93 -27.51
C LYS A 19 26.19 11.66 -27.60
N MET A 20 25.43 11.34 -28.66
CA MET A 20 24.06 11.79 -28.81
C MET A 20 23.29 11.44 -27.54
N ASN A 21 22.78 12.48 -26.88
CA ASN A 21 21.77 12.36 -25.85
C ASN A 21 20.58 11.62 -26.47
N PHE A 22 20.39 10.36 -26.07
CA PHE A 22 19.08 9.73 -26.14
C PHE A 22 18.19 10.47 -25.14
N LEU A 23 17.63 11.60 -25.59
CA LEU A 23 16.48 12.22 -24.97
C LEU A 23 15.35 11.19 -25.03
N GLN A 24 15.20 10.44 -23.93
CA GLN A 24 14.01 9.64 -23.71
C GLN A 24 12.80 10.58 -23.80
N PRO A 25 11.70 10.18 -24.45
CA PRO A 25 10.54 11.04 -24.59
C PRO A 25 10.06 11.45 -23.20
N ARG A 26 9.96 12.76 -22.95
CA ARG A 26 9.29 13.30 -21.77
C ARG A 26 7.90 12.68 -21.72
N LEU A 27 7.59 11.97 -20.63
CA LEU A 27 6.22 11.61 -20.29
C LEU A 27 5.47 12.89 -19.87
N GLU A 28 5.14 13.73 -20.85
CA GLU A 28 4.20 14.83 -20.68
C GLU A 28 2.78 14.25 -20.80
N THR A 29 2.33 13.59 -19.73
CA THR A 29 0.90 13.51 -19.40
C THR A 29 0.68 14.20 -18.06
N VAL A 30 1.05 15.48 -18.02
CA VAL A 30 0.58 16.37 -16.95
C VAL A 30 -0.90 16.60 -17.21
N ASN A 31 -1.74 15.86 -16.49
CA ASN A 31 -3.18 16.06 -16.51
C ASN A 31 -3.45 17.49 -16.05
N VAL A 32 -3.90 18.36 -16.96
CA VAL A 32 -4.28 19.74 -16.62
C VAL A 32 -5.42 19.66 -15.62
N ASP A 33 -5.29 20.33 -14.47
CA ASP A 33 -6.28 20.34 -13.41
C ASP A 33 -7.67 20.74 -13.97
N GLY A 34 -8.56 19.76 -14.16
CA GLY A 34 -9.93 20.05 -14.60
C GLY A 34 -10.60 18.95 -15.40
N GLU A 35 -9.88 18.24 -16.26
CA GLU A 35 -10.48 17.29 -17.20
C GLU A 35 -10.58 15.86 -16.64
N LEU A 36 -11.69 15.21 -16.95
CA LEU A 36 -11.92 13.81 -16.65
C LEU A 36 -11.09 12.95 -17.60
N ARG A 37 -10.39 11.95 -17.06
CA ARG A 37 -9.74 10.92 -17.88
C ARG A 37 -10.81 10.16 -18.69
N PRO A 38 -10.47 9.55 -19.85
CA PRO A 38 -11.43 8.84 -20.69
C PRO A 38 -12.29 7.81 -19.92
N TYR A 39 -11.69 7.00 -19.05
CA TYR A 39 -12.45 6.05 -18.23
C TYR A 39 -13.36 6.74 -17.20
N GLN A 40 -12.96 7.91 -16.69
CA GLN A 40 -13.76 8.67 -15.74
C GLN A 40 -14.99 9.28 -16.41
N VAL A 41 -14.90 9.68 -17.70
CA VAL A 41 -16.07 10.13 -18.48
C VAL A 41 -17.10 9.00 -18.59
N HIS A 42 -16.65 7.80 -18.94
CA HIS A 42 -17.51 6.61 -18.99
C HIS A 42 -18.11 6.28 -17.61
N ASP A 43 -17.29 6.30 -16.56
CA ASP A 43 -17.74 6.00 -15.19
C ASP A 43 -18.77 7.03 -14.70
N VAL A 44 -18.56 8.32 -14.95
CA VAL A 44 -19.52 9.38 -14.59
C VAL A 44 -20.84 9.18 -15.34
N ALA A 45 -20.80 8.89 -16.63
CA ALA A 45 -22.03 8.64 -17.42
C ALA A 45 -22.81 7.44 -16.86
N ARG A 46 -22.12 6.34 -16.54
CA ARG A 46 -22.73 5.17 -15.91
C ARG A 46 -23.30 5.49 -14.52
N LEU A 47 -22.55 6.20 -13.68
CA LEU A 47 -23.00 6.60 -12.35
C LEU A 47 -24.25 7.48 -12.42
N LYS A 48 -24.30 8.43 -13.35
CA LYS A 48 -25.52 9.24 -13.58
C LYS A 48 -26.72 8.38 -13.89
N ALA A 49 -26.60 7.43 -14.83
CA ALA A 49 -27.69 6.55 -15.22
C ALA A 49 -28.23 5.74 -14.03
N GLU A 50 -27.33 5.21 -13.19
CA GLU A 50 -27.71 4.45 -11.98
C GLU A 50 -28.32 5.35 -10.89
N LEU A 51 -27.85 6.60 -10.76
CA LEU A 51 -28.30 7.57 -9.77
C LEU A 51 -29.58 8.33 -10.17
N MET A 52 -30.06 8.18 -11.41
CA MET A 52 -31.35 8.74 -11.85
C MET A 52 -32.54 8.08 -11.16
N GLN A 53 -32.38 6.86 -10.64
CA GLN A 53 -33.42 6.17 -9.89
C GLN A 53 -33.60 6.81 -8.51
N THR A 54 -34.84 7.10 -8.11
CA THR A 54 -35.15 7.58 -6.76
C THR A 54 -34.63 6.59 -5.72
N ALA A 55 -34.02 7.10 -4.64
CA ALA A 55 -33.42 6.29 -3.57
C ALA A 55 -32.34 5.28 -4.04
N ALA A 56 -31.70 5.51 -5.20
CA ALA A 56 -30.60 4.69 -5.69
C ALA A 56 -29.49 4.54 -4.65
N ARG A 57 -28.92 3.34 -4.51
CA ARG A 57 -27.80 3.08 -3.58
C ARG A 57 -26.63 2.47 -4.36
N VAL A 58 -25.74 3.32 -4.85
CA VAL A 58 -24.66 2.95 -5.78
C VAL A 58 -23.30 2.98 -5.06
N MET A 59 -22.54 1.90 -5.15
CA MET A 59 -21.15 1.84 -4.71
C MET A 59 -20.23 1.92 -5.94
N TYR A 60 -19.48 3.01 -6.03
CA TYR A 60 -18.39 3.17 -6.99
C TYR A 60 -17.06 2.73 -6.39
N VAL A 61 -16.45 1.75 -7.04
CA VAL A 61 -15.19 1.16 -6.62
C VAL A 61 -14.08 1.63 -7.53
N ALA A 62 -13.12 2.35 -6.96
CA ALA A 62 -11.98 2.86 -7.71
C ALA A 62 -10.70 2.81 -6.86
N PRO A 63 -9.60 2.20 -7.38
CA PRO A 63 -8.34 2.10 -6.65
C PRO A 63 -7.82 3.44 -6.10
N THR A 64 -6.94 3.39 -5.09
CA THR A 64 -6.21 4.57 -4.64
C THR A 64 -5.40 5.16 -5.80
N GLY A 65 -5.48 6.47 -6.00
CA GLY A 65 -4.85 7.14 -7.15
C GLY A 65 -5.68 7.18 -8.44
N ALA A 66 -6.82 6.48 -8.53
CA ALA A 66 -7.69 6.49 -9.71
C ALA A 66 -8.58 7.75 -9.85
N GLY A 67 -8.44 8.74 -8.96
CA GLY A 67 -9.19 10.00 -9.03
C GLY A 67 -10.66 9.92 -8.56
N LYS A 68 -10.95 9.13 -7.51
CA LYS A 68 -12.28 9.04 -6.87
C LYS A 68 -12.93 10.41 -6.64
N THR A 69 -12.16 11.35 -6.09
CA THR A 69 -12.63 12.70 -5.82
C THR A 69 -13.01 13.48 -7.08
N THR A 70 -12.33 13.25 -8.20
CA THR A 70 -12.64 13.90 -9.48
C THR A 70 -13.97 13.41 -10.04
N VAL A 71 -14.23 12.09 -9.94
CA VAL A 71 -15.52 11.49 -10.31
C VAL A 71 -16.64 11.99 -9.40
N ALA A 72 -16.40 12.02 -8.07
CA ALA A 72 -17.34 12.57 -7.10
C ALA A 72 -17.73 14.02 -7.44
N LYS A 73 -16.72 14.86 -7.72
CA LYS A 73 -16.90 16.26 -8.12
C LYS A 73 -17.78 16.37 -9.37
N ALA A 74 -17.51 15.58 -10.40
CA ALA A 74 -18.27 15.60 -11.65
C ALA A 74 -19.75 15.23 -11.40
N VAL A 75 -20.00 14.10 -10.73
CA VAL A 75 -21.37 13.68 -10.41
C VAL A 75 -22.11 14.72 -9.57
N THR A 76 -21.46 15.33 -8.57
CA THR A 76 -22.07 16.42 -7.79
C THR A 76 -22.33 17.66 -8.65
N LYS A 77 -21.42 18.04 -9.55
CA LYS A 77 -21.59 19.17 -10.47
C LYS A 77 -22.84 19.01 -11.31
N ASP A 78 -23.02 17.83 -11.88
CA ASP A 78 -24.13 17.51 -12.75
C ASP A 78 -25.47 17.51 -11.99
N ALA A 79 -25.50 16.93 -10.78
CA ALA A 79 -26.68 16.99 -9.93
C ALA A 79 -27.06 18.44 -9.59
N VAL A 80 -26.10 19.29 -9.26
CA VAL A 80 -26.34 20.71 -8.97
C VAL A 80 -26.85 21.45 -10.21
N ALA A 81 -26.32 21.15 -11.40
CA ALA A 81 -26.79 21.72 -12.66
C ALA A 81 -28.25 21.32 -12.98
N GLU A 82 -28.69 20.15 -12.53
CA GLU A 82 -30.10 19.70 -12.56
C GLU A 82 -30.96 20.33 -11.45
N GLY A 83 -30.41 21.24 -10.64
CA GLY A 83 -31.12 21.93 -9.56
C GLY A 83 -31.15 21.16 -8.22
N LYS A 84 -30.53 19.97 -8.15
CA LYS A 84 -30.48 19.13 -6.94
C LYS A 84 -29.52 19.69 -5.89
N ARG A 85 -29.73 19.29 -4.63
CA ARG A 85 -28.86 19.59 -3.48
C ARG A 85 -27.95 18.41 -3.17
N GLY A 86 -26.67 18.70 -2.92
CA GLY A 86 -25.64 17.70 -2.64
C GLY A 86 -25.17 17.72 -1.19
N LEU A 87 -25.02 16.55 -0.58
CA LEU A 87 -24.36 16.36 0.71
C LEU A 87 -23.18 15.42 0.56
N ILE A 88 -21.96 15.90 0.81
CA ILE A 88 -20.74 15.10 0.75
C ILE A 88 -20.30 14.80 2.19
N LEU A 89 -20.38 13.53 2.57
CA LEU A 89 -19.96 13.02 3.87
C LEU A 89 -18.49 12.59 3.82
N VAL A 90 -17.69 13.16 4.71
CA VAL A 90 -16.28 12.79 4.89
C VAL A 90 -15.99 12.41 6.34
N HIS A 91 -15.05 11.49 6.52
CA HIS A 91 -14.73 10.92 7.83
C HIS A 91 -13.53 11.57 8.52
N ARG A 92 -12.72 12.33 7.77
CA ARG A 92 -11.48 12.97 8.25
C ARG A 92 -11.56 14.48 8.03
N ARG A 93 -10.98 15.24 8.96
CA ARG A 93 -11.04 16.70 8.94
C ARG A 93 -10.23 17.28 7.78
N GLU A 94 -9.09 16.67 7.47
CA GLU A 94 -8.18 17.06 6.40
C GLU A 94 -8.85 16.96 5.02
N LEU A 95 -9.75 15.98 4.85
CA LEU A 95 -10.51 15.79 3.62
C LEU A 95 -11.54 16.89 3.37
N LEU A 96 -12.04 17.58 4.41
CA LEU A 96 -13.00 18.68 4.24
C LEU A 96 -12.41 19.81 3.42
N GLY A 97 -11.22 20.27 3.81
CA GLY A 97 -10.53 21.38 3.15
C GLY A 97 -10.10 21.02 1.73
N GLN A 98 -9.56 19.82 1.53
CA GLN A 98 -9.18 19.32 0.20
C GLN A 98 -10.38 19.20 -0.73
N MET A 99 -11.49 18.63 -0.26
CA MET A 99 -12.72 18.51 -1.03
C MET A 99 -13.29 19.89 -1.39
N ASN A 100 -13.33 20.82 -0.43
CA ASN A 100 -13.82 22.18 -0.67
C ASN A 100 -12.99 22.91 -1.73
N LYS A 101 -11.66 22.85 -1.65
CA LYS A 101 -10.77 23.44 -2.67
C LYS A 101 -11.03 22.84 -4.06
N ARG A 102 -11.21 21.51 -4.14
CA ARG A 102 -11.46 20.80 -5.41
C ARG A 102 -12.82 21.13 -6.02
N LEU A 103 -13.86 21.29 -5.21
CA LEU A 103 -15.20 21.70 -5.65
C LEU A 103 -15.18 23.15 -6.14
N HIS A 104 -14.56 24.05 -5.39
CA HIS A 104 -14.46 25.47 -5.74
C HIS A 104 -13.69 25.66 -7.05
N ALA A 105 -12.57 24.95 -7.25
CA ALA A 105 -11.86 24.92 -8.54
C ALA A 105 -12.70 24.39 -9.71
N GLY A 106 -13.76 23.62 -9.42
CA GLY A 106 -14.74 23.14 -10.40
C GLY A 106 -15.93 24.08 -10.64
N GLY A 107 -15.95 25.24 -9.98
CA GLY A 107 -17.04 26.22 -10.01
C GLY A 107 -18.22 25.88 -9.09
N ILE A 108 -17.99 25.08 -8.03
CA ILE A 108 -19.03 24.70 -7.07
C ILE A 108 -18.66 25.25 -5.70
N ASP A 109 -19.44 26.21 -5.23
CA ASP A 109 -19.37 26.66 -3.85
C ASP A 109 -20.12 25.69 -2.92
N ALA A 110 -19.51 25.42 -1.77
CA ALA A 110 -20.02 24.46 -0.82
C ALA A 110 -19.94 24.99 0.61
N GLY A 111 -20.95 24.70 1.44
CA GLY A 111 -20.91 24.92 2.88
C GLY A 111 -20.11 23.83 3.57
N ILE A 112 -19.46 24.14 4.68
CA ILE A 112 -18.72 23.15 5.48
C ILE A 112 -19.39 22.99 6.84
N ILE A 113 -19.77 21.77 7.18
CA ILE A 113 -20.36 21.39 8.47
C ILE A 113 -19.30 20.62 9.27
N ALA A 114 -18.49 21.37 10.00
CA ALA A 114 -17.45 20.86 10.90
C ALA A 114 -17.09 21.89 11.97
N ALA A 115 -16.43 21.45 13.05
CA ALA A 115 -15.87 22.37 14.04
C ALA A 115 -14.77 23.25 13.43
N GLY A 116 -14.78 24.56 13.74
CA GLY A 116 -13.79 25.53 13.27
C GLY A 116 -14.01 26.07 11.86
N PHE A 117 -15.16 25.82 11.23
CA PHE A 117 -15.52 26.38 9.93
C PHE A 117 -16.78 27.27 10.05
N PRO A 118 -16.84 28.40 9.31
CA PRO A 118 -18.03 29.24 9.29
C PRO A 118 -19.19 28.51 8.61
N ALA A 119 -20.40 28.65 9.18
CA ALA A 119 -21.59 28.02 8.63
C ALA A 119 -22.08 28.74 7.37
N ARG A 120 -22.33 27.99 6.30
CA ARG A 120 -22.95 28.47 5.06
C ARG A 120 -24.10 27.54 4.62
N PRO A 121 -25.23 27.55 5.34
CA PRO A 121 -26.33 26.60 5.10
C PRO A 121 -27.10 26.85 3.78
N GLY A 122 -26.95 28.05 3.20
CA GLY A 122 -27.57 28.43 1.93
C GLY A 122 -26.95 27.75 0.70
N GLU A 123 -25.72 27.23 0.81
CA GLU A 123 -25.05 26.57 -0.30
C GLU A 123 -25.79 25.30 -0.73
N ARG A 124 -25.94 25.10 -2.04
CA ARG A 124 -26.58 23.91 -2.61
C ARG A 124 -25.82 22.63 -2.32
N VAL A 125 -24.50 22.74 -2.14
CA VAL A 125 -23.63 21.65 -1.73
C VAL A 125 -23.18 21.87 -0.29
N GLN A 126 -23.26 20.83 0.53
CA GLN A 126 -22.74 20.82 1.88
C GLN A 126 -21.70 19.71 2.00
N ILE A 127 -20.53 20.01 2.56
CA ILE A 127 -19.51 19.03 2.92
C ILE A 127 -19.57 18.88 4.43
N ALA A 128 -19.85 17.68 4.93
CA ALA A 128 -20.05 17.45 6.35
C ALA A 128 -19.10 16.39 6.90
N SER A 129 -18.51 16.70 8.06
CA SER A 129 -17.90 15.68 8.90
C SER A 129 -19.01 14.78 9.45
N VAL A 130 -18.90 13.48 9.23
CA VAL A 130 -19.86 12.48 9.76
C VAL A 130 -20.00 12.62 11.27
N GLN A 131 -18.90 12.82 11.99
CA GLN A 131 -18.91 12.99 13.45
C GLN A 131 -19.66 14.25 13.88
N THR A 132 -19.44 15.36 13.19
CA THR A 132 -20.11 16.63 13.51
C THR A 132 -21.60 16.54 13.21
N LEU A 133 -21.97 15.97 12.06
CA LEU A 133 -23.36 15.82 11.65
C LEU A 133 -24.11 14.84 12.56
N ASP A 134 -23.51 13.70 12.92
CA ASP A 134 -24.10 12.75 13.87
C ASP A 134 -24.26 13.36 15.26
N ALA A 135 -23.24 14.07 15.77
CA ALA A 135 -23.31 14.71 17.07
C ALA A 135 -24.39 15.80 17.12
N ARG A 136 -24.37 16.74 16.17
CA ARG A 136 -25.20 17.95 16.19
C ARG A 136 -26.61 17.76 15.66
N ALA A 137 -26.78 16.99 14.58
CA ALA A 137 -28.10 16.79 13.97
C ALA A 137 -28.82 15.53 14.47
N MET A 138 -28.10 14.41 14.61
CA MET A 138 -28.75 13.14 14.97
C MET A 138 -28.92 12.96 16.47
N ARG A 139 -27.87 13.21 17.27
CA ARG A 139 -27.86 12.94 18.71
C ARG A 139 -28.37 14.10 19.55
N SER A 140 -27.79 15.30 19.39
CA SER A 140 -28.17 16.46 20.20
C SER A 140 -29.30 17.29 19.61
N ARG A 141 -29.62 17.13 18.32
CA ARG A 141 -30.63 17.91 17.58
C ARG A 141 -30.44 19.43 17.69
N GLN A 142 -29.20 19.89 17.90
CA GLN A 142 -28.82 21.30 17.93
C GLN A 142 -28.76 21.93 16.53
N MET A 143 -28.90 21.12 15.48
CA MET A 143 -28.83 21.55 14.09
C MET A 143 -29.79 20.69 13.25
N THR A 144 -30.50 21.31 12.31
CA THR A 144 -31.29 20.58 11.33
C THR A 144 -30.39 19.96 10.26
N LEU A 145 -30.75 18.77 9.77
CA LEU A 145 -30.08 18.16 8.64
C LEU A 145 -30.20 19.05 7.39
N PRO A 146 -29.11 19.27 6.63
CA PRO A 146 -29.20 19.98 5.36
C PRO A 146 -30.04 19.18 4.36
N PRO A 147 -30.96 19.79 3.59
CA PRO A 147 -31.68 19.05 2.56
C PRO A 147 -30.72 18.54 1.48
N ALA A 148 -30.91 17.31 1.01
CA ALA A 148 -30.06 16.70 0.00
C ALA A 148 -30.85 15.71 -0.85
N ASP A 149 -30.68 15.79 -2.17
CA ASP A 149 -31.20 14.83 -3.14
C ASP A 149 -30.13 13.81 -3.55
N LEU A 150 -28.85 14.20 -3.40
CA LEU A 150 -27.69 13.34 -3.59
C LEU A 150 -26.82 13.37 -2.33
N VAL A 151 -26.60 12.19 -1.73
CA VAL A 151 -25.64 11.98 -0.65
C VAL A 151 -24.43 11.23 -1.19
N VAL A 152 -23.26 11.85 -1.12
CA VAL A 152 -21.98 11.24 -1.50
C VAL A 152 -21.24 10.85 -0.23
N VAL A 153 -20.74 9.63 -0.18
CA VAL A 153 -20.04 9.04 0.96
C VAL A 153 -18.62 8.68 0.52
N ASP A 154 -17.64 9.46 0.93
CA ASP A 154 -16.23 9.14 0.68
C ASP A 154 -15.73 8.09 1.70
N GLU A 155 -14.86 7.20 1.24
CA GLU A 155 -14.42 6.03 2.01
C GLU A 155 -15.60 5.21 2.58
N ALA A 156 -16.54 4.89 1.68
CA ALA A 156 -17.81 4.23 1.97
C ALA A 156 -17.72 2.85 2.65
N HIS A 157 -16.51 2.31 2.79
CA HIS A 157 -16.28 1.12 3.60
C HIS A 157 -16.51 1.35 5.11
N HIS A 158 -16.57 2.61 5.56
CA HIS A 158 -17.00 2.99 6.91
C HIS A 158 -18.53 3.07 7.07
N ALA A 159 -19.31 3.00 5.98
CA ALA A 159 -20.76 3.24 5.99
C ALA A 159 -21.57 2.26 6.87
N THR A 160 -20.94 1.19 7.35
CA THR A 160 -21.55 0.22 8.26
C THR A 160 -21.51 0.63 9.74
N ALA A 161 -20.75 1.67 10.08
CA ALA A 161 -20.73 2.22 11.43
C ALA A 161 -22.05 2.95 11.75
N ASP A 162 -22.45 2.92 13.02
CA ASP A 162 -23.79 3.38 13.43
C ASP A 162 -24.02 4.86 13.15
N SER A 163 -22.98 5.70 13.25
CA SER A 163 -23.07 7.13 12.91
C SER A 163 -23.43 7.36 11.44
N TRP A 164 -22.79 6.63 10.53
CA TRP A 164 -23.08 6.70 9.11
C TRP A 164 -24.49 6.18 8.82
N ARG A 165 -24.85 5.02 9.37
CA ARG A 165 -26.18 4.42 9.18
C ARG A 165 -27.29 5.35 9.63
N ARG A 166 -27.15 6.02 10.78
CA ARG A 166 -28.12 7.01 11.27
C ARG A 166 -28.30 8.16 10.30
N ILE A 167 -27.20 8.75 9.82
CA ILE A 167 -27.25 9.86 8.86
C ILE A 167 -27.87 9.39 7.53
N ILE A 168 -27.40 8.27 6.98
CA ILE A 168 -27.88 7.74 5.69
C ILE A 168 -29.38 7.41 5.76
N ALA A 169 -29.85 6.84 6.88
CA ALA A 169 -31.27 6.52 7.09
C ALA A 169 -32.16 7.78 7.18
N ALA A 170 -31.60 8.94 7.54
CA ALA A 170 -32.32 10.20 7.56
C ALA A 170 -32.54 10.80 6.15
N TYR A 171 -31.96 10.21 5.11
CA TYR A 171 -32.18 10.56 3.71
C TYR A 171 -32.73 9.34 2.94
N PRO A 172 -34.00 8.95 3.15
CA PRO A 172 -34.59 7.78 2.50
C PRO A 172 -34.73 7.96 0.99
N ASP A 173 -35.11 9.15 0.54
CA ASP A 173 -35.43 9.44 -0.88
C ASP A 173 -34.21 9.89 -1.70
N ALA A 174 -33.14 10.32 -1.02
CA ALA A 174 -31.92 10.78 -1.69
C ALA A 174 -31.19 9.61 -2.36
N ALA A 175 -30.63 9.87 -3.55
CA ALA A 175 -29.66 8.99 -4.16
C ALA A 175 -28.38 8.96 -3.32
N LEU A 176 -27.85 7.77 -3.07
CA LEU A 176 -26.62 7.55 -2.30
C LEU A 176 -25.51 7.04 -3.23
N LEU A 177 -24.41 7.80 -3.31
CA LEU A 177 -23.19 7.40 -3.98
C LEU A 177 -22.10 7.13 -2.95
N GLY A 178 -21.71 5.87 -2.79
CA GLY A 178 -20.54 5.47 -2.01
C GLY A 178 -19.29 5.41 -2.89
N LEU A 179 -18.16 5.90 -2.39
CA LEU A 179 -16.86 5.85 -3.06
C LEU A 179 -15.89 5.08 -2.18
N SER A 180 -15.23 4.05 -2.70
CA SER A 180 -14.19 3.34 -1.93
C SER A 180 -13.17 2.68 -2.84
N ALA A 181 -11.91 2.59 -2.39
CA ALA A 181 -10.94 1.68 -3.02
C ALA A 181 -11.20 0.21 -2.67
N THR A 182 -11.88 -0.01 -1.55
CA THR A 182 -12.01 -1.31 -0.88
C THR A 182 -13.41 -1.41 -0.29
N PRO A 183 -14.45 -1.71 -1.08
CA PRO A 183 -15.86 -1.75 -0.66
C PRO A 183 -16.18 -3.00 0.20
N CYS A 184 -15.35 -3.26 1.21
CA CYS A 184 -15.47 -4.39 2.09
C CYS A 184 -15.28 -3.95 3.54
N ARG A 185 -15.94 -4.67 4.44
CA ARG A 185 -15.78 -4.53 5.90
C ARG A 185 -14.38 -4.97 6.31
N LYS A 186 -14.00 -4.73 7.57
CA LYS A 186 -12.77 -5.27 8.16
C LYS A 186 -12.68 -6.81 8.04
N SER A 187 -13.83 -7.50 8.09
CA SER A 187 -13.95 -8.95 7.86
C SER A 187 -13.67 -9.38 6.40
N GLY A 188 -13.59 -8.44 5.47
CA GLY A 188 -13.48 -8.66 4.03
C GLY A 188 -14.83 -8.81 3.31
N THR A 189 -15.96 -8.87 4.02
CA THR A 189 -17.28 -9.06 3.38
C THR A 189 -17.87 -7.77 2.82
N GLY A 190 -18.79 -7.89 1.85
CA GLY A 190 -19.39 -6.78 1.13
C GLY A 190 -20.34 -5.88 1.94
N LEU A 191 -20.83 -4.84 1.27
CA LEU A 191 -21.62 -3.73 1.84
C LEU A 191 -23.09 -3.70 1.33
N GLY A 192 -23.63 -4.87 0.96
CA GLY A 192 -24.93 -5.03 0.30
C GLY A 192 -26.15 -4.70 1.16
N ASP A 193 -25.95 -4.50 2.45
CA ASP A 193 -26.94 -3.94 3.37
C ASP A 193 -27.14 -2.43 3.18
N VAL A 194 -26.14 -1.72 2.65
CA VAL A 194 -26.19 -0.27 2.39
C VAL A 194 -26.32 0.02 0.89
N PHE A 195 -25.56 -0.68 0.06
CA PHE A 195 -25.50 -0.44 -1.39
C PHE A 195 -26.13 -1.59 -2.18
N LYS A 196 -26.73 -1.29 -3.32
CA LYS A 196 -27.45 -2.26 -4.17
C LYS A 196 -26.83 -2.43 -5.54
N VAL A 197 -26.19 -1.40 -6.07
CA VAL A 197 -25.51 -1.43 -7.36
C VAL A 197 -24.01 -1.27 -7.15
N LEU A 198 -23.21 -2.07 -7.85
CA LEU A 198 -21.75 -2.00 -7.85
C LEU A 198 -21.25 -1.50 -9.21
N VAL A 199 -20.61 -0.34 -9.23
CA VAL A 199 -19.95 0.22 -10.42
C VAL A 199 -18.44 0.15 -10.20
N LEU A 200 -17.72 -0.49 -11.11
CA LEU A 200 -16.28 -0.69 -11.02
C LEU A 200 -15.57 0.23 -12.02
N ALA A 201 -14.65 1.04 -11.52
CA ALA A 201 -13.64 1.67 -12.35
C ALA A 201 -12.62 0.63 -12.87
N PRO A 202 -11.73 1.01 -13.82
CA PRO A 202 -10.59 0.19 -14.16
C PRO A 202 -9.76 -0.19 -12.93
N GLN A 203 -9.37 -1.46 -12.86
CA GLN A 203 -8.53 -1.97 -11.77
C GLN A 203 -7.07 -1.59 -11.98
N ILE A 204 -6.22 -1.87 -10.98
CA ILE A 204 -4.81 -1.47 -10.98
C ILE A 204 -4.05 -1.90 -12.26
N PRO A 205 -4.20 -3.13 -12.78
CA PRO A 205 -3.47 -3.55 -13.98
C PRO A 205 -3.73 -2.66 -15.19
N GLN A 206 -5.01 -2.33 -15.42
CA GLN A 206 -5.42 -1.46 -16.51
C GLN A 206 -4.91 -0.03 -16.28
N LEU A 207 -5.02 0.49 -15.06
CA LEU A 207 -4.53 1.83 -14.73
C LEU A 207 -3.00 1.96 -14.88
N ILE A 208 -2.25 0.87 -14.66
CA ILE A 208 -0.80 0.82 -14.93
C ILE A 208 -0.53 0.79 -16.44
N ALA A 209 -1.28 -0.03 -17.19
CA ALA A 209 -1.17 -0.10 -18.65
C ALA A 209 -1.40 1.28 -19.28
N ASP A 210 -2.42 1.98 -18.79
CA ASP A 210 -2.83 3.32 -19.23
C ASP A 210 -1.97 4.46 -18.62
N LYS A 211 -0.91 4.13 -17.88
CA LYS A 211 0.03 5.08 -17.24
C LYS A 211 -0.58 6.04 -16.22
N TYR A 212 -1.77 5.73 -15.72
CA TYR A 212 -2.40 6.45 -14.62
C TYR A 212 -1.88 6.03 -13.24
N LEU A 213 -1.25 4.85 -13.15
CA LEU A 213 -0.54 4.33 -11.99
C LEU A 213 0.82 3.73 -12.43
N VAL A 214 1.70 3.51 -11.45
CA VAL A 214 2.94 2.75 -11.63
C VAL A 214 2.82 1.37 -10.97
N GLY A 215 3.55 0.39 -11.49
CA GLY A 215 3.62 -0.95 -10.90
C GLY A 215 4.50 -1.00 -9.64
N THR A 216 4.62 -2.18 -9.05
CA THR A 216 5.41 -2.43 -7.85
C THR A 216 6.60 -3.35 -8.10
N LYS A 217 7.63 -3.20 -7.26
CA LYS A 217 8.63 -4.24 -6.99
C LYS A 217 8.53 -4.61 -5.52
N VAL A 218 8.26 -5.88 -5.24
CA VAL A 218 8.00 -6.37 -3.89
C VAL A 218 9.19 -7.18 -3.38
N TYR A 219 9.68 -6.82 -2.21
CA TYR A 219 10.69 -7.55 -1.45
C TYR A 219 10.03 -8.05 -0.16
N GLY A 220 10.02 -9.36 0.05
CA GLY A 220 9.34 -9.99 1.18
C GLY A 220 10.16 -11.11 1.81
N PRO A 221 9.90 -11.49 3.07
CA PRO A 221 10.69 -12.50 3.76
C PRO A 221 10.49 -13.87 3.09
N PRO A 222 11.51 -14.74 3.09
CA PRO A 222 11.42 -16.09 2.53
C PRO A 222 10.32 -16.93 3.20
N ALA A 223 10.14 -16.76 4.51
CA ALA A 223 9.05 -17.33 5.30
C ALA A 223 8.21 -16.23 5.95
N GLY A 224 6.91 -16.48 6.16
CA GLY A 224 6.06 -15.54 6.88
C GLY A 224 6.41 -15.47 8.37
N ILE A 225 6.05 -14.37 9.04
CA ILE A 225 6.21 -14.26 10.50
C ILE A 225 5.29 -15.26 11.19
N ASP A 226 5.80 -15.97 12.21
CA ASP A 226 4.95 -16.79 13.06
C ASP A 226 4.07 -15.93 13.97
N LEU A 227 2.79 -15.86 13.59
CA LEU A 227 1.73 -15.19 14.34
C LEU A 227 0.85 -16.19 15.10
N SER A 228 1.34 -17.41 15.35
CA SER A 228 0.65 -18.39 16.19
C SER A 228 0.36 -17.82 17.58
N GLY A 229 -0.86 -17.99 18.05
CA GLY A 229 -1.32 -17.46 19.33
C GLY A 229 -1.70 -15.97 19.36
N VAL A 230 -1.57 -15.23 18.25
CA VAL A 230 -2.08 -13.85 18.17
C VAL A 230 -3.59 -13.88 17.88
N HIS A 231 -4.37 -13.35 18.80
CA HIS A 231 -5.83 -13.32 18.72
C HIS A 231 -6.32 -12.37 17.64
N THR A 232 -7.59 -12.56 17.25
CA THR A 232 -8.28 -11.72 16.26
C THR A 232 -9.48 -11.07 16.90
N ARG A 233 -9.59 -9.74 16.78
CA ARG A 233 -10.74 -8.96 17.25
C ARG A 233 -11.24 -8.07 16.12
N GLY A 234 -12.55 -8.12 15.85
CA GLY A 234 -13.15 -7.28 14.79
C GLY A 234 -12.65 -7.58 13.38
N GLY A 235 -12.15 -8.79 13.13
CA GLY A 235 -11.67 -9.24 11.81
C GLY A 235 -10.18 -8.99 11.52
N ASP A 236 -9.45 -8.36 12.44
CA ASP A 236 -8.00 -8.16 12.34
C ASP A 236 -7.28 -8.61 13.63
N TYR A 237 -5.94 -8.68 13.60
CA TYR A 237 -5.13 -9.05 14.76
C TYR A 237 -5.29 -8.06 15.93
N VAL A 238 -5.20 -8.57 17.16
CA VAL A 238 -5.11 -7.73 18.36
C VAL A 238 -3.77 -7.00 18.37
N GLU A 239 -3.80 -5.66 18.34
CA GLU A 239 -2.61 -4.83 18.10
C GLU A 239 -1.52 -5.00 19.17
N SER A 240 -1.89 -5.15 20.45
CA SER A 240 -0.94 -5.33 21.55
C SER A 240 -0.16 -6.65 21.45
N GLU A 241 -0.85 -7.75 21.15
CA GLU A 241 -0.23 -9.06 20.97
C GLU A 241 0.62 -9.13 19.69
N LEU A 242 0.18 -8.43 18.64
CA LEU A 242 0.90 -8.33 17.39
C LEU A 242 2.23 -7.59 17.56
N ALA A 243 2.22 -6.48 18.29
CA ALA A 243 3.42 -5.70 18.58
C ALA A 243 4.48 -6.53 19.30
N ALA A 244 4.11 -7.38 20.26
CA ALA A 244 5.06 -8.27 20.95
C ALA A 244 5.79 -9.26 20.02
N ARG A 245 5.24 -9.53 18.83
CA ARG A 245 5.89 -10.37 17.82
C ARG A 245 6.79 -9.59 16.87
N VAL A 246 6.34 -8.42 16.43
CA VAL A 246 7.02 -7.66 15.36
C VAL A 246 7.93 -6.54 15.86
N ASP A 247 7.70 -6.02 17.06
CA ASP A 247 8.48 -4.95 17.69
C ASP A 247 9.68 -5.54 18.45
N ARG A 248 10.49 -6.33 17.74
CA ARG A 248 11.72 -6.96 18.26
C ARG A 248 12.94 -6.26 17.65
N PRO A 249 14.05 -6.12 18.39
CA PRO A 249 15.25 -5.43 17.90
C PRO A 249 15.78 -5.97 16.55
N GLU A 250 15.63 -7.27 16.30
CA GLU A 250 15.95 -7.92 15.03
C GLU A 250 15.09 -7.37 13.90
N HIS A 251 13.76 -7.53 13.99
CA HIS A 251 12.82 -7.07 12.95
C HIS A 251 12.84 -5.56 12.72
N VAL A 252 12.94 -4.75 13.79
CA VAL A 252 13.02 -3.28 13.70
C VAL A 252 14.36 -2.85 13.08
N GLY A 253 15.46 -3.53 13.45
CA GLY A 253 16.79 -3.26 12.90
C GLY A 253 16.91 -3.63 11.43
N ASP A 254 16.29 -4.73 11.03
CA ASP A 254 16.26 -5.22 9.65
C ASP A 254 15.41 -4.32 8.75
N ALA A 255 14.35 -3.70 9.26
CA ALA A 255 13.50 -2.80 8.49
C ALA A 255 14.28 -1.65 7.83
N ALA A 256 15.12 -0.95 8.59
CA ALA A 256 15.93 0.14 8.06
C ALA A 256 17.06 -0.36 7.15
N ALA A 257 17.68 -1.50 7.47
CA ALA A 257 18.77 -2.05 6.68
C ALA A 257 18.31 -2.57 5.30
N GLU A 258 17.22 -3.32 5.27
CA GLU A 258 16.62 -3.82 4.02
C GLU A 258 16.02 -2.68 3.19
N TRP A 259 15.48 -1.64 3.85
CA TRP A 259 15.09 -0.43 3.15
C TRP A 259 16.26 0.19 2.37
N PHE A 260 17.44 0.38 2.98
CA PHE A 260 18.61 0.91 2.26
C PHE A 260 19.06 0.01 1.10
N LYS A 261 19.01 -1.30 1.30
CA LYS A 261 19.42 -2.30 0.31
C LYS A 261 18.52 -2.25 -0.93
N HIS A 262 17.22 -2.14 -0.74
CA HIS A 262 16.23 -2.19 -1.83
C HIS A 262 15.83 -0.81 -2.36
N ASN A 263 16.08 0.25 -1.60
CA ASN A 263 15.84 1.65 -1.97
C ASN A 263 17.15 2.47 -2.01
N PRO A 264 18.12 2.13 -2.88
CA PRO A 264 19.43 2.79 -2.90
C PRO A 264 19.35 4.28 -3.26
N ASN A 265 18.30 4.68 -3.98
CA ASN A 265 18.03 6.07 -4.36
C ASN A 265 17.32 6.88 -3.28
N ARG A 266 17.09 6.29 -2.09
CA ARG A 266 16.43 6.95 -0.93
C ARG A 266 15.11 7.61 -1.32
N LEU A 267 14.29 6.90 -2.12
CA LEU A 267 12.96 7.37 -2.47
C LEU A 267 12.16 7.66 -1.20
N ARG A 268 11.35 8.72 -1.24
CA ARG A 268 10.45 9.10 -0.15
C ARG A 268 9.57 7.92 0.26
N THR A 269 9.51 7.66 1.55
CA THR A 269 9.02 6.39 2.08
C THR A 269 7.97 6.58 3.16
N ILE A 270 6.95 5.72 3.13
CA ILE A 270 5.99 5.58 4.23
C ILE A 270 6.15 4.22 4.87
N VAL A 271 6.25 4.19 6.20
CA VAL A 271 6.33 2.97 6.99
C VAL A 271 5.03 2.82 7.78
N PHE A 272 4.37 1.67 7.65
CA PHE A 272 3.16 1.35 8.40
C PHE A 272 3.49 0.49 9.62
N ALA A 273 3.42 1.11 10.80
CA ALA A 273 3.71 0.47 12.08
C ALA A 273 2.45 -0.10 12.75
N THR A 274 2.65 -1.02 13.70
CA THR A 274 1.57 -1.71 14.40
C THR A 274 0.89 -0.83 15.45
N ASN A 275 1.69 -0.17 16.29
CA ASN A 275 1.25 0.71 17.37
C ASN A 275 2.28 1.85 17.56
N ILE A 276 2.00 2.76 18.51
CA ILE A 276 2.83 3.96 18.76
C ILE A 276 4.25 3.58 19.22
N ALA A 277 4.40 2.59 20.10
CA ALA A 277 5.72 2.14 20.55
C ALA A 277 6.58 1.63 19.39
N HIS A 278 6.01 0.74 18.56
CA HIS A 278 6.67 0.21 17.37
C HIS A 278 7.01 1.32 16.36
N MET A 279 6.14 2.33 16.20
CA MET A 279 6.43 3.50 15.36
C MET A 279 7.67 4.27 15.86
N VAL A 280 7.77 4.51 17.16
CA VAL A 280 8.92 5.18 17.78
C VAL A 280 10.19 4.37 17.55
N HIS A 281 10.17 3.06 17.81
CA HIS A 281 11.33 2.19 17.61
C HIS A 281 11.79 2.14 16.14
N LEU A 282 10.86 2.02 15.18
CA LEU A 282 11.17 2.06 13.76
C LEU A 282 11.77 3.41 13.34
N ARG A 283 11.13 4.52 13.73
CA ARG A 283 11.62 5.87 13.45
C ARG A 283 13.05 6.04 13.95
N ASP A 284 13.31 5.64 15.19
CA ASP A 284 14.61 5.79 15.82
C ASP A 284 15.65 4.85 15.19
N ALA A 285 15.25 3.68 14.71
CA ALA A 285 16.10 2.80 13.91
C ALA A 285 16.49 3.41 12.55
N PHE A 286 15.57 4.08 11.85
CA PHE A 286 15.90 4.86 10.65
C PHE A 286 16.83 6.03 10.96
N ARG A 287 16.55 6.81 12.00
CA ARG A 287 17.38 7.94 12.43
C ARG A 287 18.80 7.51 12.83
N ALA A 288 18.92 6.38 13.53
CA ALA A 288 20.22 5.80 13.89
C ALA A 288 21.09 5.43 12.68
N GLN A 289 20.49 5.30 11.49
CA GLN A 289 21.19 5.07 10.23
C GLN A 289 21.39 6.34 9.38
N GLY A 290 21.13 7.53 9.95
CA GLY A 290 21.30 8.81 9.27
C GLY A 290 20.18 9.14 8.28
N VAL A 291 19.00 8.56 8.46
CA VAL A 291 17.80 8.88 7.68
C VAL A 291 16.99 9.95 8.40
N LEU A 292 16.56 10.97 7.67
CA LEU A 292 15.63 11.96 8.18
C LEU A 292 14.23 11.33 8.25
N ALA A 293 13.90 10.79 9.42
CA ALA A 293 12.67 10.07 9.68
C ALA A 293 11.80 10.74 10.74
N GLU A 294 10.50 10.79 10.53
CA GLU A 294 9.50 11.34 11.47
C GLU A 294 8.39 10.33 11.76
N GLY A 295 7.70 10.50 12.90
CA GLY A 295 6.59 9.65 13.33
C GLY A 295 5.28 10.43 13.38
N ILE A 296 4.17 9.85 12.90
CA ILE A 296 2.83 10.46 12.97
C ILE A 296 1.79 9.42 13.44
N ASP A 297 1.00 9.80 14.45
CA ASP A 297 -0.16 9.04 14.92
C ASP A 297 -1.40 9.95 15.09
N GLY A 298 -2.51 9.38 15.57
CA GLY A 298 -3.77 10.09 15.73
C GLY A 298 -3.72 11.29 16.68
N SER A 299 -2.78 11.28 17.64
CA SER A 299 -2.57 12.34 18.63
C SER A 299 -1.66 13.48 18.15
N THR A 300 -0.92 13.27 17.05
CA THR A 300 -0.02 14.31 16.49
C THR A 300 -0.82 15.57 16.13
N PRO A 301 -0.46 16.76 16.67
CA PRO A 301 -1.12 18.03 16.36
C PRO A 301 -1.20 18.31 14.85
N VAL A 302 -2.27 18.99 14.43
CA VAL A 302 -2.54 19.24 12.99
C VAL A 302 -1.40 20.01 12.32
N GLU A 303 -0.92 21.08 12.95
CA GLU A 303 0.16 21.91 12.40
C GLU A 303 1.47 21.13 12.26
N GLU A 304 1.79 20.30 13.25
CA GLU A 304 2.98 19.45 13.22
C GLU A 304 2.85 18.36 12.13
N ARG A 305 1.69 17.72 12.02
CA ARG A 305 1.38 16.75 10.97
C ARG A 305 1.53 17.37 9.60
N ASP A 306 0.92 18.53 9.36
CA ASP A 306 0.98 19.23 8.08
C ASP A 306 2.42 19.61 7.71
N ARG A 307 3.22 20.05 8.70
CA ARG A 307 4.66 20.31 8.51
C ARG A 307 5.40 19.04 8.09
N ILE A 308 5.27 17.94 8.82
CA ILE A 308 5.98 16.68 8.51
C ILE A 308 5.59 16.17 7.12
N LEU A 309 4.31 16.22 6.75
CA LEU A 309 3.86 15.78 5.44
C LEU A 309 4.35 16.69 4.31
N SER A 310 4.42 18.01 4.54
CA SER A 310 5.03 18.95 3.60
C SER A 310 6.53 18.70 3.44
N ASP A 311 7.23 18.42 4.54
CA ASP A 311 8.66 18.12 4.54
C ASP A 311 8.94 16.80 3.80
N LEU A 312 8.07 15.80 3.94
CA LEU A 312 8.13 14.55 3.16
C LEU A 312 7.96 14.82 1.66
N GLU A 313 6.97 15.62 1.27
CA GLU A 313 6.72 15.97 -0.13
C GLU A 313 7.93 16.70 -0.75
N LYS A 314 8.49 17.67 -0.01
CA LYS A 314 9.71 18.41 -0.41
C LYS A 314 10.96 17.53 -0.42
N GLY A 315 10.95 16.40 0.27
CA GLY A 315 12.12 15.51 0.43
C GLY A 315 13.11 15.97 1.50
N ILE A 316 12.68 16.86 2.40
CA ILE A 316 13.41 17.23 3.62
C ILE A 316 13.35 16.06 4.61
N VAL A 317 12.15 15.49 4.78
CA VAL A 317 11.96 14.20 5.47
C VAL A 317 11.94 13.11 4.41
N GLU A 318 12.69 12.04 4.65
CA GLU A 318 12.78 10.91 3.71
C GLU A 318 11.79 9.80 4.08
N VAL A 319 11.57 9.58 5.38
CA VAL A 319 10.75 8.50 5.91
C VAL A 319 9.72 9.06 6.87
N VAL A 320 8.45 8.71 6.68
CA VAL A 320 7.41 8.93 7.68
C VAL A 320 6.87 7.59 8.15
N VAL A 321 7.05 7.31 9.44
CA VAL A 321 6.49 6.15 10.13
C VAL A 321 5.13 6.55 10.69
N ASN A 322 4.09 5.74 10.45
CA ASN A 322 2.74 6.10 10.86
C ASN A 322 1.95 4.95 11.48
N VAL A 323 0.97 5.33 12.30
CA VAL A 323 -0.01 4.41 12.92
C VAL A 323 -1.41 4.92 12.64
N GLY A 324 -2.11 4.29 11.69
CA GLY A 324 -3.53 4.55 11.42
C GLY A 324 -3.85 5.93 10.79
N VAL A 325 -2.83 6.73 10.48
CA VAL A 325 -3.01 8.06 9.88
C VAL A 325 -2.94 7.99 8.37
N LEU A 326 -1.86 7.48 7.78
CA LEU A 326 -1.63 7.60 6.33
C LEU A 326 -2.30 6.50 5.49
N THR A 327 -3.19 5.72 6.12
CA THR A 327 -3.98 4.68 5.45
C THR A 327 -5.02 5.28 4.51
N GLU A 328 -5.55 6.46 4.84
CA GLU A 328 -6.62 7.18 4.13
C GLU A 328 -6.31 8.67 4.08
N GLY A 329 -6.95 9.42 3.17
CA GLY A 329 -6.86 10.90 3.13
C GLY A 329 -5.48 11.53 2.91
N PHE A 330 -4.47 10.73 2.56
CA PHE A 330 -3.12 11.18 2.23
C PHE A 330 -2.85 11.15 0.72
N ASP A 331 -2.26 12.24 0.22
CA ASP A 331 -1.99 12.47 -1.20
C ASP A 331 -0.57 13.06 -1.38
N CYS A 332 0.41 12.19 -1.64
CA CYS A 332 1.77 12.58 -1.99
C CYS A 332 2.28 11.67 -3.12
N PRO A 333 2.20 12.11 -4.39
CA PRO A 333 2.68 11.33 -5.53
C PRO A 333 4.17 10.97 -5.44
N ALA A 334 4.97 11.81 -4.78
CA ALA A 334 6.42 11.65 -4.67
C ALA A 334 6.86 10.44 -3.82
N VAL A 335 5.96 9.81 -3.06
CA VAL A 335 6.24 8.56 -2.34
C VAL A 335 6.57 7.45 -3.32
N GLY A 336 7.80 6.93 -3.24
CA GLY A 336 8.32 5.89 -4.12
C GLY A 336 8.56 4.55 -3.43
N CYS A 337 8.48 4.50 -2.10
CA CYS A 337 8.65 3.27 -1.34
C CYS A 337 7.62 3.16 -0.19
N ILE A 338 7.14 1.94 0.04
CA ILE A 338 6.25 1.58 1.15
C ILE A 338 6.92 0.46 1.95
N VAL A 339 7.02 0.63 3.26
CA VAL A 339 7.48 -0.41 4.19
C VAL A 339 6.28 -0.92 4.98
N LEU A 340 5.99 -2.21 4.86
CA LEU A 340 4.93 -2.88 5.61
C LEU A 340 5.55 -3.56 6.84
N ALA A 341 5.43 -2.91 8.00
CA ALA A 341 5.89 -3.43 9.29
C ALA A 341 4.72 -3.88 10.19
N ARG A 342 3.48 -3.77 9.70
CA ARG A 342 2.26 -4.17 10.40
C ARG A 342 1.62 -5.36 9.68
N PRO A 343 1.61 -6.57 10.28
CA PRO A 343 0.80 -7.66 9.76
C PRO A 343 -0.70 -7.30 9.84
N THR A 344 -1.49 -7.66 8.83
CA THR A 344 -2.94 -7.41 8.83
C THR A 344 -3.69 -8.52 8.13
N LYS A 345 -4.84 -8.93 8.68
CA LYS A 345 -5.81 -9.80 8.00
C LYS A 345 -6.75 -9.03 7.08
N SER A 346 -6.78 -7.70 7.20
CA SER A 346 -7.67 -6.86 6.41
C SER A 346 -7.10 -6.65 5.00
N PHE A 347 -7.74 -7.32 4.04
CA PHE A 347 -7.43 -7.13 2.61
C PHE A 347 -7.58 -5.66 2.19
N GLY A 348 -8.62 -4.99 2.69
CA GLY A 348 -8.86 -3.57 2.43
C GLY A 348 -7.71 -2.68 2.92
N LEU A 349 -7.27 -2.88 4.17
CA LEU A 349 -6.16 -2.10 4.73
C LEU A 349 -4.86 -2.31 3.95
N TYR A 350 -4.52 -3.55 3.61
CA TYR A 350 -3.35 -3.86 2.77
C TYR A 350 -3.39 -3.11 1.44
N ARG A 351 -4.53 -3.18 0.74
CA ARG A 351 -4.75 -2.49 -0.54
C ARG A 351 -4.63 -0.97 -0.41
N GLN A 352 -5.15 -0.39 0.67
CA GLN A 352 -5.05 1.04 0.95
C GLN A 352 -3.60 1.47 1.20
N MET A 353 -2.83 0.69 1.98
CA MET A 353 -1.42 0.97 2.30
C MET A 353 -0.55 0.96 1.04
N VAL A 354 -0.59 -0.13 0.25
CA VAL A 354 0.20 -0.24 -0.98
C VAL A 354 -0.22 0.81 -2.00
N GLY A 355 -1.52 1.08 -2.10
CA GLY A 355 -2.08 2.08 -3.01
C GLY A 355 -1.55 3.51 -2.83
N ARG A 356 -0.92 3.83 -1.68
CA ARG A 356 -0.33 5.16 -1.45
C ARG A 356 0.88 5.44 -2.34
N GLY A 357 1.66 4.42 -2.71
CA GLY A 357 2.88 4.57 -3.52
C GLY A 357 2.67 4.49 -5.04
N LEU A 358 1.47 4.15 -5.52
CA LEU A 358 1.23 3.79 -6.92
C LEU A 358 0.96 4.97 -7.86
N ARG A 359 0.78 6.18 -7.34
CA ARG A 359 0.57 7.38 -8.19
C ARG A 359 1.83 7.67 -9.00
N PRO A 360 1.79 8.10 -10.26
CA PRO A 360 2.99 8.48 -10.99
C PRO A 360 3.66 9.73 -10.37
N ALA A 361 4.98 9.82 -10.51
CA ALA A 361 5.79 11.00 -10.16
C ALA A 361 7.01 11.06 -11.08
N HIS A 362 7.67 12.22 -11.16
CA HIS A 362 8.91 12.39 -11.92
C HIS A 362 9.94 11.32 -11.52
N ASP A 363 10.58 10.68 -12.51
CA ASP A 363 11.54 9.58 -12.36
C ASP A 363 11.05 8.33 -11.60
N LYS A 364 9.75 8.20 -11.33
CA LYS A 364 9.22 7.02 -10.64
C LYS A 364 8.78 5.94 -11.64
N ALA A 365 9.68 5.00 -11.92
CA ALA A 365 9.37 3.85 -12.77
C ALA A 365 8.42 2.83 -12.10
N HIS A 366 8.58 2.63 -10.80
CA HIS A 366 7.79 1.70 -9.98
C HIS A 366 7.81 2.14 -8.51
N CYS A 367 6.88 1.60 -7.73
CA CYS A 367 6.88 1.70 -6.28
C CYS A 367 7.61 0.51 -5.67
N ILE A 368 8.53 0.75 -4.73
CA ILE A 368 9.22 -0.31 -3.98
C ILE A 368 8.38 -0.69 -2.76
N ILE A 369 8.10 -1.97 -2.57
CA ILE A 369 7.40 -2.49 -1.40
C ILE A 369 8.37 -3.35 -0.59
N CYS A 370 8.77 -2.88 0.59
CA CYS A 370 9.52 -3.66 1.57
C CYS A 370 8.52 -4.27 2.56
N ASP A 371 8.13 -5.50 2.31
CA ASP A 371 7.15 -6.23 3.11
C ASP A 371 7.85 -7.09 4.16
N HIS A 372 7.96 -6.61 5.40
CA HIS A 372 8.63 -7.37 6.47
C HIS A 372 7.75 -8.45 7.09
N VAL A 373 6.46 -8.45 6.77
CA VAL A 373 5.43 -9.18 7.53
C VAL A 373 4.72 -10.25 6.72
N GLY A 374 5.06 -10.37 5.43
CA GLY A 374 4.43 -11.31 4.50
C GLY A 374 2.98 -10.94 4.16
N ALA A 375 2.64 -9.65 4.19
CA ALA A 375 1.30 -9.19 3.83
C ALA A 375 0.97 -9.48 2.36
N THR A 376 1.95 -9.36 1.46
CA THR A 376 1.82 -9.64 0.03
C THR A 376 1.58 -11.12 -0.21
N THR A 377 2.30 -11.99 0.50
CA THR A 377 2.04 -13.45 0.45
C THR A 377 0.62 -13.78 0.90
N MET A 378 0.11 -13.07 1.92
CA MET A 378 -1.23 -13.29 2.43
C MET A 378 -2.33 -12.80 1.48
N HIS A 379 -2.15 -11.63 0.88
CA HIS A 379 -3.22 -10.91 0.17
C HIS A 379 -3.10 -10.94 -1.36
N GLY A 380 -1.95 -11.33 -1.89
CA GLY A 380 -1.62 -11.23 -3.31
C GLY A 380 -0.98 -9.89 -3.68
N PHE A 381 -0.45 -9.80 -4.90
CA PHE A 381 0.15 -8.58 -5.43
C PHE A 381 -0.89 -7.47 -5.66
N ALA A 382 -0.45 -6.22 -5.65
CA ALA A 382 -1.36 -5.09 -5.88
C ALA A 382 -1.88 -5.04 -7.34
N GLU A 383 -1.16 -5.64 -8.27
CA GLU A 383 -1.51 -5.78 -9.68
C GLU A 383 -2.37 -7.00 -9.96
N GLU A 384 -2.89 -7.67 -8.94
CA GLU A 384 -3.92 -8.69 -9.15
C GLU A 384 -5.30 -8.02 -9.17
N ASP A 385 -6.09 -8.41 -10.16
CA ASP A 385 -7.51 -8.08 -10.19
C ASP A 385 -8.20 -8.65 -8.95
N VAL A 386 -9.16 -7.89 -8.44
CA VAL A 386 -9.97 -8.26 -7.28
C VAL A 386 -11.37 -8.63 -7.74
N ALA A 387 -11.92 -9.70 -7.15
CA ALA A 387 -13.33 -10.04 -7.26
C ALA A 387 -14.13 -9.27 -6.20
N TRP A 388 -14.50 -8.03 -6.50
CA TRP A 388 -15.33 -7.22 -5.61
C TRP A 388 -16.77 -7.75 -5.57
N THR A 389 -17.38 -7.70 -4.38
CA THR A 389 -18.75 -8.14 -4.16
C THR A 389 -19.46 -7.25 -3.13
N LEU A 390 -20.76 -7.07 -3.30
CA LEU A 390 -21.63 -6.47 -2.27
C LEU A 390 -22.19 -7.52 -1.30
N ASP A 391 -22.05 -8.81 -1.56
CA ASP A 391 -22.56 -9.85 -0.67
C ASP A 391 -21.92 -9.75 0.73
N THR A 392 -22.77 -9.62 1.75
CA THR A 392 -22.36 -9.47 3.15
C THR A 392 -21.79 -10.75 3.77
N LYS A 393 -21.90 -11.89 3.07
CA LYS A 393 -21.37 -13.19 3.48
C LYS A 393 -20.09 -13.60 2.72
N THR A 394 -19.90 -13.07 1.51
CA THR A 394 -18.74 -13.38 0.67
C THR A 394 -17.62 -12.36 0.88
N ARG A 395 -16.38 -12.85 1.00
CA ARG A 395 -15.21 -11.98 1.15
C ARG A 395 -14.67 -11.54 -0.21
N ALA A 396 -14.28 -10.28 -0.33
CA ALA A 396 -13.46 -9.81 -1.43
C ALA A 396 -12.04 -10.36 -1.30
N GLU A 397 -11.50 -10.89 -2.40
CA GLU A 397 -10.15 -11.44 -2.49
C GLU A 397 -9.60 -11.28 -3.91
N SER A 398 -8.30 -11.50 -4.11
CA SER A 398 -7.71 -11.49 -5.46
C SER A 398 -8.34 -12.59 -6.31
N LYS A 399 -8.54 -12.34 -7.61
CA LYS A 399 -9.10 -13.33 -8.54
C LYS A 399 -8.23 -14.57 -8.62
N ALA A 400 -6.90 -14.42 -8.57
CA ALA A 400 -5.97 -15.54 -8.56
C ALA A 400 -6.15 -16.41 -7.31
N LYS A 401 -6.30 -15.78 -6.14
CA LYS A 401 -6.58 -16.48 -4.88
C LYS A 401 -7.96 -17.13 -4.87
N ALA A 402 -8.98 -16.45 -5.39
CA ALA A 402 -10.33 -17.01 -5.54
C ALA A 402 -10.31 -18.25 -6.46
N ALA A 403 -9.59 -18.19 -7.58
CA ALA A 403 -9.43 -19.30 -8.52
C ALA A 403 -8.65 -20.46 -7.88
N ALA A 404 -7.53 -20.18 -7.21
CA ALA A 404 -6.77 -21.19 -6.47
C ALA A 404 -7.61 -21.84 -5.37
N ARG A 405 -8.39 -21.07 -4.62
CA ARG A 405 -9.34 -21.58 -3.62
C ARG A 405 -10.44 -22.43 -4.26
N ALA A 406 -10.96 -22.03 -5.41
CA ALA A 406 -11.96 -22.80 -6.15
C ALA A 406 -11.40 -24.13 -6.70
N LEU A 407 -10.11 -24.17 -7.05
CA LEU A 407 -9.38 -25.38 -7.42
C LEU A 407 -9.08 -26.27 -6.19
N LEU A 408 -8.78 -25.65 -5.05
CA LEU A 408 -8.57 -26.31 -3.75
C LEU A 408 -9.87 -26.74 -3.07
N LEU A 409 -11.05 -26.33 -3.59
CA LEU A 409 -12.31 -26.86 -3.10
C LEU A 409 -12.31 -28.37 -3.39
N PRO A 410 -12.39 -29.19 -2.34
CA PRO A 410 -12.20 -30.63 -2.47
C PRO A 410 -13.31 -31.21 -3.34
N ARG A 411 -12.93 -31.66 -4.54
CA ARG A 411 -13.77 -32.44 -5.46
C ARG A 411 -13.73 -33.94 -5.15
N GLU A 412 -12.97 -34.33 -4.12
CA GLU A 412 -12.80 -35.70 -3.69
C GLU A 412 -13.59 -35.96 -2.40
N MET A 413 -14.29 -37.09 -2.38
CA MET A 413 -14.90 -37.62 -1.17
C MET A 413 -13.90 -38.49 -0.41
N ALA A 414 -14.00 -38.52 0.90
CA ALA A 414 -13.25 -39.40 1.78
C ALA A 414 -14.17 -39.98 2.86
N ASN A 415 -13.74 -41.07 3.49
CA ASN A 415 -14.43 -41.61 4.66
C ASN A 415 -14.07 -40.75 5.87
N CYS A 416 -15.10 -40.37 6.65
CA CYS A 416 -14.94 -39.66 7.90
C CYS A 416 -14.07 -40.50 8.85
N PRO A 417 -12.98 -39.96 9.42
CA PRO A 417 -12.12 -40.72 10.33
C PRO A 417 -12.82 -41.20 11.59
N ASP A 418 -13.91 -40.53 11.99
CA ASP A 418 -14.66 -40.84 13.21
C ASP A 418 -15.78 -41.87 12.96
N CYS A 419 -16.71 -41.57 12.04
CA CYS A 419 -17.88 -42.44 11.80
C CYS A 419 -17.87 -43.17 10.44
N SER A 420 -16.77 -43.10 9.69
CA SER A 420 -16.59 -43.70 8.35
C SER A 420 -17.53 -43.25 7.23
N ALA A 421 -18.53 -42.40 7.50
CA ALA A 421 -19.43 -41.86 6.48
C ALA A 421 -18.67 -41.07 5.41
N LEU A 422 -19.08 -41.20 4.15
CA LEU A 422 -18.52 -40.39 3.07
C LEU A 422 -18.80 -38.91 3.31
N HIS A 423 -17.75 -38.10 3.25
CA HIS A 423 -17.84 -36.64 3.32
C HIS A 423 -16.89 -36.02 2.29
N TRP A 424 -17.17 -34.78 1.88
CA TRP A 424 -16.20 -34.01 1.10
C TRP A 424 -14.97 -33.74 1.97
N LYS A 425 -13.77 -34.08 1.47
CA LYS A 425 -12.50 -33.76 2.18
C LYS A 425 -12.54 -32.29 2.65
N GLY A 426 -11.95 -31.93 3.78
CA GLY A 426 -11.95 -30.53 4.24
C GLY A 426 -13.30 -29.92 4.67
N ARG A 427 -14.44 -30.62 4.56
CA ARG A 427 -15.74 -30.22 5.14
C ARG A 427 -16.09 -31.06 6.38
N PRO A 428 -16.93 -30.54 7.30
CA PRO A 428 -17.46 -31.33 8.39
C PRO A 428 -18.23 -32.56 7.89
N CYS A 429 -18.10 -33.68 8.60
CA CYS A 429 -18.94 -34.85 8.39
C CYS A 429 -20.40 -34.50 8.74
N GLN A 430 -21.32 -34.75 7.81
CA GLN A 430 -22.74 -34.45 8.03
C GLN A 430 -23.46 -35.49 8.89
N ALA A 431 -22.86 -36.67 9.10
CA ALA A 431 -23.45 -37.74 9.90
C ALA A 431 -23.13 -37.59 11.40
N CYS A 432 -21.86 -37.37 11.76
CA CYS A 432 -21.42 -37.30 13.16
C CYS A 432 -20.95 -35.91 13.61
N GLY A 433 -20.84 -34.95 12.69
CA GLY A 433 -20.35 -33.61 13.00
C GLY A 433 -18.83 -33.48 13.11
N TRP A 434 -18.05 -34.55 12.89
CA TRP A 434 -16.59 -34.52 12.88
C TRP A 434 -16.06 -33.42 11.96
N ARG A 435 -15.08 -32.63 12.43
CA ARG A 435 -14.49 -31.51 11.69
C ARG A 435 -13.02 -31.80 11.37
N PRO A 436 -12.59 -31.64 10.11
CA PRO A 436 -11.18 -31.74 9.77
C PRO A 436 -10.41 -30.63 10.48
N GLN A 437 -9.46 -31.03 11.32
CA GLN A 437 -8.55 -30.11 12.00
C GLN A 437 -7.47 -29.70 11.00
N PRO A 438 -7.28 -28.40 10.69
CA PRO A 438 -6.16 -27.98 9.86
C PRO A 438 -4.86 -28.30 10.61
N LYS A 439 -4.06 -29.22 10.06
CA LYS A 439 -2.69 -29.40 10.54
C LYS A 439 -1.94 -28.10 10.28
N ALA A 440 -1.55 -27.40 11.34
CA ALA A 440 -0.59 -26.31 11.24
C ALA A 440 0.67 -26.90 10.61
N LYS A 441 1.02 -26.46 9.40
CA LYS A 441 2.36 -26.72 8.89
C LYS A 441 3.31 -25.89 9.75
N PRO A 442 4.38 -26.49 10.31
CA PRO A 442 5.44 -25.68 10.90
C PRO A 442 5.99 -24.78 9.80
N VAL A 443 5.86 -23.48 9.98
CA VAL A 443 6.60 -22.49 9.19
C VAL A 443 7.90 -22.31 9.95
N GLU A 444 9.01 -22.78 9.39
CA GLU A 444 10.33 -22.45 9.92
C GLU A 444 10.51 -20.94 9.85
N VAL A 445 10.68 -20.32 11.02
CA VAL A 445 11.10 -18.93 11.15
C VAL A 445 12.58 -18.91 10.84
N ILE A 446 12.94 -18.39 9.68
CA ILE A 446 14.33 -18.12 9.33
C ILE A 446 14.45 -16.60 9.21
N ASP A 447 15.20 -15.99 10.12
CA ASP A 447 15.66 -14.61 9.96
C ASP A 447 16.55 -14.56 8.71
N ALA A 448 16.00 -14.06 7.63
CA ALA A 448 16.65 -14.01 6.34
C ALA A 448 16.25 -12.75 5.58
N ASP A 449 17.23 -12.21 4.87
CA ASP A 449 17.13 -11.09 3.93
C ASP A 449 15.82 -11.12 3.09
N LEU A 450 15.25 -9.95 2.79
CA LEU A 450 14.11 -9.88 1.88
C LEU A 450 14.53 -10.32 0.48
N GLU A 451 13.67 -11.09 -0.17
CA GLU A 451 13.86 -11.58 -1.53
C GLU A 451 12.84 -10.93 -2.47
N GLU A 452 13.26 -10.63 -3.71
CA GLU A 452 12.33 -10.11 -4.71
C GLU A 452 11.28 -11.17 -5.05
N MET A 453 10.02 -10.84 -4.82
CA MET A 453 8.88 -11.70 -5.10
C MET A 453 8.39 -11.42 -6.53
N ARG A 454 8.33 -12.47 -7.37
CA ARG A 454 7.71 -12.39 -8.69
C ARG A 454 6.27 -12.91 -8.66
N ARG A 455 5.47 -12.44 -9.62
CA ARG A 455 4.05 -12.80 -9.76
C ARG A 455 3.80 -14.26 -10.15
N ASP A 456 4.80 -14.92 -10.75
CA ASP A 456 4.76 -16.36 -11.04
C ASP A 456 5.03 -17.24 -9.80
N GLY A 457 5.20 -16.62 -8.62
CA GLY A 457 5.53 -17.29 -7.38
C GLY A 457 7.02 -17.62 -7.23
N SER A 458 7.83 -17.35 -8.25
CA SER A 458 9.29 -17.48 -8.14
C SER A 458 9.85 -16.35 -7.28
N ARG A 459 10.93 -16.66 -6.55
CA ARG A 459 11.70 -15.69 -5.79
C ARG A 459 13.04 -15.54 -6.47
N VAL A 460 13.42 -14.30 -6.77
CA VAL A 460 14.78 -14.04 -7.25
C VAL A 460 15.66 -13.90 -6.03
N LYS A 461 16.41 -14.95 -5.74
CA LYS A 461 17.65 -14.76 -4.98
C LYS A 461 18.55 -13.95 -5.88
N HIS A 462 18.89 -12.73 -5.48
CA HIS A 462 20.03 -12.04 -6.07
C HIS A 462 21.31 -12.79 -5.66
N GLU A 463 21.52 -13.96 -6.24
CA GLU A 463 22.80 -14.66 -6.18
C GLU A 463 23.76 -13.87 -7.05
N THR A 464 24.46 -12.90 -6.44
CA THR A 464 25.74 -12.49 -7.00
C THR A 464 26.62 -13.72 -6.98
N ASP A 465 27.15 -14.14 -8.13
CA ASP A 465 28.13 -15.22 -8.19
C ASP A 465 29.23 -14.99 -7.12
N PRO A 466 29.57 -15.98 -6.27
CA PRO A 466 30.50 -15.81 -5.18
C PRO A 466 31.85 -15.22 -5.60
N ILE A 467 32.32 -15.53 -6.81
CA ILE A 467 33.57 -14.99 -7.34
C ILE A 467 33.42 -13.52 -7.71
N THR A 468 32.34 -13.15 -8.39
CA THR A 468 32.01 -11.77 -8.74
C THR A 468 31.83 -10.92 -7.48
N PHE A 469 31.15 -11.44 -6.45
CA PHE A 469 31.01 -10.76 -5.17
C PHE A 469 32.37 -10.58 -4.47
N TYR A 470 33.21 -11.61 -4.46
CA TYR A 470 34.57 -11.53 -3.92
C TYR A 470 35.43 -10.48 -4.65
N ARG A 471 35.34 -10.39 -5.99
CA ARG A 471 36.05 -9.37 -6.78
C ARG A 471 35.61 -7.95 -6.44
N GLN A 472 34.32 -7.75 -6.17
CA GLN A 472 33.79 -6.46 -5.72
C GLN A 472 34.22 -6.13 -4.29
N LEU A 473 34.28 -7.12 -3.39
CA LEU A 473 34.83 -6.94 -2.05
C LEU A 473 36.33 -6.61 -2.08
N LEU A 474 37.10 -7.20 -2.99
CA LEU A 474 38.51 -6.85 -3.16
C LEU A 474 38.70 -5.39 -3.59
N TRP A 475 37.76 -4.83 -4.36
CA TRP A 475 37.78 -3.41 -4.71
C TRP A 475 37.55 -2.54 -3.48
N ILE A 476 36.51 -2.85 -2.70
CA ILE A 476 36.21 -2.15 -1.45
C ILE A 476 37.37 -2.29 -0.46
N ALA A 477 38.02 -3.45 -0.40
CA ALA A 477 39.18 -3.67 0.44
C ALA A 477 40.35 -2.77 0.05
N ARG A 478 40.63 -2.62 -1.26
CA ARG A 478 41.64 -1.67 -1.75
C ARG A 478 41.28 -0.22 -1.43
N GLU A 479 40.03 0.17 -1.65
CA GLU A 479 39.53 1.53 -1.40
C GLU A 479 39.61 1.91 0.08
N ARG A 480 39.37 0.94 0.99
CA ARG A 480 39.35 1.16 2.46
C ARG A 480 40.62 0.73 3.19
N GLY A 481 41.64 0.26 2.48
CA GLY A 481 42.88 -0.24 3.07
C GLY A 481 42.75 -1.55 3.86
N TYR A 482 41.74 -2.38 3.57
CA TYR A 482 41.58 -3.70 4.18
C TYR A 482 42.40 -4.77 3.45
N SER A 483 42.73 -5.86 4.16
CA SER A 483 43.46 -6.97 3.58
C SER A 483 42.59 -7.79 2.61
N PRO A 484 43.18 -8.48 1.61
CA PRO A 484 42.44 -9.44 0.79
C PRO A 484 41.78 -10.57 1.60
N GLY A 485 42.34 -10.87 2.79
CA GLY A 485 41.75 -11.81 3.74
C GLY A 485 40.39 -11.33 4.28
N TRP A 486 40.20 -10.02 4.48
CA TRP A 486 38.89 -9.47 4.85
C TRP A 486 37.83 -9.77 3.79
N ALA A 487 38.15 -9.59 2.50
CA ALA A 487 37.24 -9.90 1.41
C ALA A 487 36.90 -11.40 1.38
N TRP A 488 37.88 -12.26 1.69
CA TRP A 488 37.68 -13.71 1.77
C TRP A 488 36.77 -14.11 2.94
N HIS A 489 36.94 -13.50 4.12
CA HIS A 489 36.05 -13.73 5.25
C HIS A 489 34.63 -13.23 4.96
N LYS A 490 34.48 -12.05 4.35
CA LYS A 490 33.17 -11.49 4.02
C LYS A 490 32.42 -12.25 2.95
N VAL A 491 33.09 -12.80 1.94
CA VAL A 491 32.41 -13.68 0.97
C VAL A 491 31.93 -14.96 1.65
N ASN A 492 32.73 -15.60 2.51
CA ASN A 492 32.31 -16.81 3.22
C ASN A 492 31.15 -16.54 4.20
N GLU A 493 31.18 -15.39 4.88
CA GLU A 493 30.08 -14.92 5.74
C GLU A 493 28.79 -14.76 4.94
N LYS A 494 28.86 -14.17 3.75
CA LYS A 494 27.68 -13.98 2.89
C LYS A 494 27.05 -15.28 2.42
N PHE A 495 27.86 -16.25 2.01
CA PHE A 495 27.37 -17.48 1.38
C PHE A 495 27.23 -18.66 2.35
N GLY A 496 27.59 -18.48 3.64
CA GLY A 496 27.48 -19.52 4.67
C GLY A 496 28.32 -20.78 4.40
N ARG A 497 29.23 -20.73 3.42
CA ARG A 497 30.11 -21.84 3.00
C ARG A 497 31.47 -21.31 2.60
N ARG A 498 32.48 -22.19 2.63
CA ARG A 498 33.84 -21.85 2.19
C ARG A 498 33.87 -21.72 0.67
N VAL A 499 34.07 -20.50 0.17
CA VAL A 499 34.18 -20.19 -1.25
C VAL A 499 35.63 -20.33 -1.69
N SER A 500 35.86 -21.11 -2.76
CA SER A 500 37.18 -21.23 -3.38
C SER A 500 37.45 -19.98 -4.21
N THR A 501 38.42 -19.15 -3.79
CA THR A 501 38.76 -17.89 -4.46
C THR A 501 40.06 -18.03 -5.24
N PRO A 502 40.12 -17.62 -6.52
CA PRO A 502 41.36 -17.61 -7.30
C PRO A 502 42.45 -16.74 -6.66
N ARG A 503 43.71 -17.21 -6.66
CA ARG A 503 44.86 -16.47 -6.09
C ARG A 503 45.09 -15.09 -6.74
N ASN A 504 44.77 -14.95 -8.03
CA ASN A 504 44.97 -13.72 -8.81
C ASN A 504 43.64 -13.15 -9.32
N CYS A 505 42.73 -12.82 -8.40
CA CYS A 505 41.44 -12.23 -8.78
C CYS A 505 41.54 -10.71 -8.98
N VAL A 506 41.14 -10.21 -10.16
CA VAL A 506 41.13 -8.78 -10.48
C VAL A 506 39.89 -8.13 -9.85
N PRO A 507 40.03 -7.08 -9.02
CA PRO A 507 38.87 -6.39 -8.47
C PRO A 507 37.99 -5.76 -9.53
N VAL A 508 36.69 -5.73 -9.26
CA VAL A 508 35.69 -5.11 -10.13
C VAL A 508 34.96 -4.05 -9.34
N GLU A 509 34.56 -2.96 -10.00
CA GLU A 509 33.83 -1.88 -9.35
C GLU A 509 32.58 -2.45 -8.65
N PRO A 510 32.40 -2.18 -7.35
CA PRO A 510 31.31 -2.76 -6.59
C PRO A 510 30.00 -2.11 -6.99
N ALA A 511 29.02 -2.95 -7.31
CA ALA A 511 27.65 -2.51 -7.55
C ALA A 511 27.09 -1.84 -6.27
N PRO A 512 26.13 -0.90 -6.40
CA PRO A 512 25.55 -0.19 -5.26
C PRO A 512 25.06 -1.14 -4.15
N GLU A 513 24.51 -2.30 -4.53
CA GLU A 513 23.99 -3.31 -3.60
C GLU A 513 25.11 -3.95 -2.77
N VAL A 514 26.31 -4.14 -3.34
CA VAL A 514 27.47 -4.70 -2.63
C VAL A 514 28.05 -3.69 -1.65
N ARG A 515 28.13 -2.41 -2.03
CA ARG A 515 28.51 -1.32 -1.11
C ARG A 515 27.53 -1.22 0.06
N SER A 516 26.23 -1.27 -0.22
CA SER A 516 25.17 -1.26 0.80
C SER A 516 25.26 -2.48 1.73
N TRP A 517 25.51 -3.68 1.19
CA TRP A 517 25.68 -4.89 2.00
C TRP A 517 26.91 -4.82 2.91
N VAL A 518 28.06 -4.35 2.42
CA VAL A 518 29.25 -4.18 3.28
C VAL A 518 28.96 -3.19 4.40
N LYS A 519 28.28 -2.08 4.08
CA LYS A 519 27.87 -1.08 5.07
C LYS A 519 26.95 -1.71 6.13
N SER A 520 25.97 -2.52 5.73
CA SER A 520 25.06 -3.20 6.68
C SER A 520 25.80 -4.16 7.63
N ARG A 521 26.79 -4.91 7.13
CA ARG A 521 27.61 -5.82 7.96
C ARG A 521 28.53 -5.07 8.92
N THR A 522 29.14 -3.96 8.50
CA THR A 522 29.94 -3.10 9.39
C THR A 522 29.07 -2.56 10.54
N ILE A 523 27.83 -2.19 10.23
CA ILE A 523 26.85 -1.73 11.23
C ILE A 523 26.47 -2.87 12.19
N ALA A 524 26.21 -4.08 11.68
CA ALA A 524 25.89 -5.24 12.51
C ALA A 524 27.04 -5.59 13.48
N TRP A 525 28.29 -5.55 13.00
CA TRP A 525 29.47 -5.80 13.84
C TRP A 525 29.64 -4.72 14.92
N ALA A 526 29.45 -3.45 14.59
CA ALA A 526 29.49 -2.36 15.59
C ALA A 526 28.42 -2.51 16.69
N LYS A 527 27.24 -3.07 16.35
CA LYS A 527 26.19 -3.39 17.34
C LYS A 527 26.60 -4.54 18.26
N SER A 528 27.24 -5.59 17.74
CA SER A 528 27.72 -6.72 18.57
C SER A 528 28.81 -6.34 19.59
N GLN A 529 29.45 -5.18 19.42
CA GLN A 529 30.50 -4.67 20.30
C GLN A 529 29.96 -3.73 21.40
N ARG A 530 28.66 -3.41 21.41
CA ARG A 530 28.08 -2.56 22.47
C ARG A 530 27.83 -3.40 23.73
N PRO A 531 28.27 -2.96 24.92
CA PRO A 531 27.96 -3.65 26.17
C PRO A 531 26.44 -3.70 26.37
N ARG A 532 25.93 -4.84 26.85
CA ARG A 532 24.51 -4.97 27.23
C ARG A 532 24.22 -3.95 28.34
N PRO A 533 23.10 -3.21 28.28
CA PRO A 533 22.68 -2.37 29.40
C PRO A 533 22.49 -3.26 30.64
N GLU A 534 23.11 -2.86 31.75
CA GLU A 534 22.93 -3.52 33.04
C GLU A 534 21.44 -3.46 33.40
N GLY A 535 20.87 -4.63 33.71
CA GLY A 535 19.47 -4.74 34.12
C GLY A 535 19.22 -3.97 35.42
N PRO A 536 17.96 -3.57 35.69
CA PRO A 536 17.64 -2.88 36.93
C PRO A 536 17.96 -3.78 38.15
N PRO A 537 18.44 -3.20 39.26
CA PRO A 537 18.74 -3.96 40.48
C PRO A 537 17.47 -4.65 41.00
N THR A 538 17.65 -5.89 41.45
CA THR A 538 16.63 -6.84 41.91
C THR A 538 15.75 -6.34 43.04
#